data_AF-A0A2M8AN24-F1
#
_entry.id   AF-A0A2M8AN24-F1
#
_cell.length_a   1.000
_cell.length_b   1.000
_cell.length_c   1.000
_cell.angle_alpha   90.00
_cell.angle_beta   90.00
_cell.angle_gamma   90.00
#
_symmetry.space_group_name_H-M   'P 1'
#
loop_
_entity.id
_entity.type
_entity.pdbx_description
1 polymer ?
#
loop_
_entity_poly.entity_id
_entity_poly.type
_entity_poly.pdbx_seq_one_letter_code
_entity_poly.pdbx_strand_id
1 'polypeptide(L)'
;MENNQKPVMVEVTETNGKFQLLVNKKPFYIKGAGLEFGKISSLAEHKGNSFRTWRTNNGKQTGKEVLDAALKNNLMVTMGIDVARERHGFDYNDEKAVKAQYERIKKEVLELKDHPALLIWAIGNELNLRATNPKVWNAVNDISKMIHEIDPNHPTTTTLAGMSQQEIQYIKERCPDIDILSVQLYGSIVKLPKLLKDFGWKGPYIVTEWGATGHWEVPKTSWNAPIEENSTVKAGNYLKRYQIAIESDTTQCLGSYVFLWGQKQERTPTWYGLFLEDGKETESVDVMHYLWNKEWPINRTPQIKSFYINDKTAYDSVKISPQSTVTAEVTITDFENDGIEYQWEVLRESTDLKDGGDKEERPETIKLKIITNQNGVLEFLAPQPGHYRLFVYASDGNNQAATANIPFMVN
;
A
#
# COMPACT_ATOMS: atom_id res chain seq x y z
N MET A 1 11.26 -14.39 -29.92
CA MET A 1 9.91 -14.63 -30.47
C MET A 1 9.09 -13.44 -30.05
N GLU A 2 8.73 -12.54 -30.99
CA GLU A 2 7.79 -11.45 -30.70
C GLU A 2 6.47 -12.08 -30.31
N ASN A 3 6.09 -11.94 -29.04
CA ASN A 3 4.90 -12.54 -28.49
C ASN A 3 3.70 -11.71 -28.99
N ASN A 4 3.13 -12.15 -30.11
CA ASN A 4 2.07 -11.48 -30.86
C ASN A 4 0.70 -11.62 -30.15
N GLN A 5 0.64 -11.24 -28.86
CA GLN A 5 -0.59 -11.26 -28.07
C GLN A 5 -1.35 -9.95 -28.27
N LYS A 6 -2.59 -10.06 -28.74
CA LYS A 6 -3.51 -8.94 -28.94
C LYS A 6 -3.88 -8.29 -27.58
N PRO A 7 -4.29 -7.01 -27.54
CA PRO A 7 -4.84 -6.42 -26.33
C PRO A 7 -6.00 -7.27 -25.80
N VAL A 8 -6.13 -7.29 -24.47
CA VAL A 8 -7.22 -7.99 -23.81
C VAL A 8 -8.45 -7.08 -23.77
N MET A 9 -9.63 -7.66 -23.99
CA MET A 9 -10.87 -6.94 -23.74
C MET A 9 -11.21 -7.05 -22.25
N VAL A 10 -11.32 -5.91 -21.57
CA VAL A 10 -11.70 -5.82 -20.16
C VAL A 10 -13.05 -5.14 -20.06
N GLU A 11 -14.02 -5.84 -19.48
CA GLU A 11 -15.42 -5.38 -19.41
C GLU A 11 -15.89 -5.41 -17.97
N VAL A 12 -16.56 -4.34 -17.55
CA VAL A 12 -17.36 -4.34 -16.32
C VAL A 12 -18.79 -4.68 -16.71
N THR A 13 -19.33 -5.75 -16.14
CA THR A 13 -20.68 -6.21 -16.43
C THR A 13 -21.52 -6.24 -15.17
N GLU A 14 -22.82 -5.95 -15.30
CA GLU A 14 -23.80 -6.12 -14.24
C GLU A 14 -24.78 -7.23 -14.63
N THR A 15 -24.94 -8.24 -13.78
CA THR A 15 -25.95 -9.29 -13.95
C THR A 15 -26.67 -9.52 -12.63
N ASN A 16 -27.99 -9.36 -12.62
CA ASN A 16 -28.83 -9.52 -11.42
C ASN A 16 -28.36 -8.68 -10.22
N GLY A 17 -27.94 -7.43 -10.45
CA GLY A 17 -27.45 -6.52 -9.41
C GLY A 17 -26.06 -6.87 -8.86
N LYS A 18 -25.30 -7.72 -9.57
CA LYS A 18 -23.91 -8.05 -9.23
C LYS A 18 -22.97 -7.60 -10.33
N PHE A 19 -21.96 -6.84 -9.96
CA PHE A 19 -20.89 -6.40 -10.84
C PHE A 19 -19.79 -7.46 -10.92
N GLN A 20 -19.24 -7.63 -12.12
CA GLN A 20 -18.11 -8.50 -12.40
C GLN A 20 -17.19 -7.84 -13.41
N LEU A 21 -15.89 -7.96 -13.16
CA LEU A 21 -14.86 -7.63 -14.15
C LEU A 21 -14.59 -8.89 -14.98
N LEU A 22 -14.60 -8.75 -16.29
CA LEU A 22 -14.31 -9.82 -17.24
C LEU A 22 -13.05 -9.47 -18.03
N VAL A 23 -12.19 -10.45 -18.25
CA VAL A 23 -11.00 -10.34 -19.10
C VAL A 23 -11.12 -11.37 -20.20
N ASN A 24 -11.24 -10.92 -21.44
CA ASN A 24 -11.60 -11.74 -22.59
C ASN A 24 -12.83 -12.62 -22.29
N LYS A 25 -13.89 -12.00 -21.74
CA LYS A 25 -15.16 -12.64 -21.35
C LYS A 25 -15.07 -13.68 -20.23
N LYS A 26 -13.94 -13.76 -19.52
CA LYS A 26 -13.76 -14.65 -18.36
C LYS A 26 -13.80 -13.84 -17.07
N PRO A 27 -14.54 -14.27 -16.03
CA PRO A 27 -14.54 -13.59 -14.74
C PRO A 27 -13.13 -13.40 -14.18
N PHE A 28 -12.84 -12.19 -13.71
CA PHE A 28 -11.56 -11.80 -13.15
C PHE A 28 -11.79 -11.03 -11.86
N TYR A 29 -11.51 -11.68 -10.72
CA TYR A 29 -11.51 -11.00 -9.42
C TYR A 29 -10.09 -10.52 -9.10
N ILE A 30 -9.92 -9.24 -8.77
CA ILE A 30 -8.60 -8.63 -8.55
C ILE A 30 -8.02 -9.13 -7.22
N LYS A 31 -7.00 -9.98 -7.32
CA LYS A 31 -6.10 -10.41 -6.22
C LYS A 31 -4.78 -9.67 -6.40
N GLY A 32 -4.78 -8.39 -6.07
CA GLY A 32 -3.70 -7.51 -6.46
C GLY A 32 -2.92 -6.89 -5.31
N ALA A 33 -1.82 -6.24 -5.70
CA ALA A 33 -0.99 -5.42 -4.83
C ALA A 33 -0.60 -4.08 -5.48
N GLY A 34 -0.46 -3.03 -4.68
CA GLY A 34 0.26 -1.83 -5.08
C GLY A 34 1.76 -2.14 -5.15
N LEU A 35 2.35 -2.01 -6.35
CA LEU A 35 3.72 -2.44 -6.63
C LEU A 35 4.32 -1.52 -7.69
N GLU A 36 5.11 -0.55 -7.25
CA GLU A 36 5.85 0.35 -8.16
C GLU A 36 7.30 -0.11 -8.37
N PHE A 37 7.99 -0.47 -7.27
CA PHE A 37 9.40 -0.84 -7.28
C PHE A 37 9.68 -2.19 -6.60
N GLY A 38 8.63 -2.93 -6.24
CA GLY A 38 8.73 -4.24 -5.59
C GLY A 38 9.07 -5.38 -6.57
N LYS A 39 9.24 -6.58 -6.03
CA LYS A 39 9.54 -7.79 -6.83
C LYS A 39 8.27 -8.34 -7.49
N ILE A 40 8.05 -8.03 -8.77
CA ILE A 40 6.88 -8.48 -9.54
C ILE A 40 6.68 -10.01 -9.49
N SER A 41 7.76 -10.80 -9.59
CA SER A 41 7.63 -12.26 -9.58
C SER A 41 7.16 -12.82 -8.22
N SER A 42 7.50 -12.16 -7.11
CA SER A 42 7.02 -12.58 -5.78
C SER A 42 5.50 -12.52 -5.72
N LEU A 43 4.88 -11.48 -6.28
CA LEU A 43 3.41 -11.41 -6.33
C LEU A 43 2.78 -12.63 -7.04
N ALA A 44 3.38 -13.08 -8.15
CA ALA A 44 2.94 -14.27 -8.87
C ALA A 44 3.24 -15.57 -8.09
N GLU A 45 4.37 -15.64 -7.38
CA GLU A 45 4.75 -16.76 -6.49
C GLU A 45 3.65 -16.97 -5.42
N HIS A 46 3.08 -15.89 -4.86
CA HIS A 46 1.96 -15.94 -3.91
C HIS A 46 0.55 -16.04 -4.56
N LYS A 47 0.46 -16.20 -5.89
CA LYS A 47 -0.79 -16.27 -6.67
C LYS A 47 -1.64 -14.99 -6.68
N GLY A 48 -1.01 -13.84 -6.49
CA GLY A 48 -1.57 -12.58 -6.98
C GLY A 48 -1.74 -12.65 -8.50
N ASN A 49 -2.70 -11.89 -9.05
CA ASN A 49 -3.03 -11.93 -10.49
C ASN A 49 -2.91 -10.57 -11.19
N SER A 50 -2.71 -9.49 -10.43
CA SER A 50 -2.48 -8.17 -10.99
C SER A 50 -1.76 -7.25 -10.01
N PHE A 51 -1.15 -6.18 -10.50
CA PHE A 51 -0.64 -5.12 -9.63
C PHE A 51 -1.06 -3.74 -10.13
N ARG A 52 -0.94 -2.75 -9.26
CA ARG A 52 -1.23 -1.34 -9.55
C ARG A 52 0.05 -0.52 -9.49
N THR A 53 0.23 0.37 -10.46
CA THR A 53 1.24 1.44 -10.45
C THR A 53 0.59 2.81 -10.27
N TRP A 54 1.40 3.84 -10.05
CA TRP A 54 0.92 5.23 -9.88
C TRP A 54 1.14 6.09 -11.12
N ARG A 55 1.96 5.62 -12.07
CA ARG A 55 2.34 6.36 -13.27
C ARG A 55 2.82 5.44 -14.38
N THR A 56 2.76 5.94 -15.61
CA THR A 56 3.24 5.29 -16.82
C THR A 56 4.75 5.37 -16.98
N ASN A 57 5.45 6.23 -16.26
CA ASN A 57 6.91 6.26 -16.20
C ASN A 57 7.34 6.61 -14.78
N ASN A 58 8.01 5.67 -14.11
CA ASN A 58 8.35 5.79 -12.70
C ASN A 58 9.79 6.23 -12.44
N GLY A 59 10.51 6.65 -13.48
CA GLY A 59 11.91 7.07 -13.44
C GLY A 59 12.91 5.91 -13.40
N LYS A 60 12.45 4.67 -13.19
CA LYS A 60 13.28 3.45 -13.29
C LYS A 60 12.87 2.57 -14.47
N GLN A 61 11.58 2.56 -14.79
CA GLN A 61 10.97 1.76 -15.83
C GLN A 61 9.92 2.61 -16.57
N THR A 62 9.88 2.43 -17.87
CA THR A 62 8.75 2.86 -18.71
C THR A 62 7.54 1.97 -18.46
N GLY A 63 6.35 2.45 -18.81
CA GLY A 63 5.10 1.72 -18.63
C GLY A 63 5.08 0.46 -19.46
N LYS A 64 5.71 0.50 -20.65
CA LYS A 64 5.91 -0.69 -21.48
C LYS A 64 6.77 -1.73 -20.76
N GLU A 65 7.90 -1.35 -20.16
CA GLU A 65 8.75 -2.30 -19.43
C GLU A 65 8.03 -2.89 -18.20
N VAL A 66 7.21 -2.10 -17.50
CA VAL A 66 6.35 -2.58 -16.42
C VAL A 66 5.35 -3.63 -16.93
N LEU A 67 4.67 -3.33 -18.03
CA LEU A 67 3.68 -4.21 -18.62
C LEU A 67 4.32 -5.49 -19.21
N ASP A 68 5.49 -5.39 -19.84
CA ASP A 68 6.28 -6.52 -20.33
C ASP A 68 6.66 -7.44 -19.15
N ALA A 69 7.08 -6.86 -18.02
CA ALA A 69 7.43 -7.61 -16.81
C ALA A 69 6.20 -8.28 -16.17
N ALA A 70 5.04 -7.62 -16.19
CA ALA A 70 3.76 -8.20 -15.76
C ALA A 70 3.40 -9.41 -16.64
N LEU A 71 3.46 -9.24 -17.96
CA LEU A 71 3.15 -10.29 -18.92
C LEU A 71 4.03 -11.53 -18.73
N LYS A 72 5.33 -11.32 -18.51
CA LYS A 72 6.30 -12.40 -18.25
C LYS A 72 5.95 -13.23 -17.02
N ASN A 73 5.26 -12.64 -16.03
CA ASN A 73 4.84 -13.30 -14.80
C ASN A 73 3.35 -13.71 -14.83
N ASN A 74 2.67 -13.62 -15.98
CA ASN A 74 1.23 -13.86 -16.12
C ASN A 74 0.38 -12.98 -15.20
N LEU A 75 0.81 -11.74 -14.99
CA LEU A 75 0.10 -10.72 -14.23
C LEU A 75 -0.47 -9.66 -15.18
N MET A 76 -1.52 -8.98 -14.74
CA MET A 76 -2.03 -7.78 -15.40
C MET A 76 -1.80 -6.52 -14.56
N VAL A 77 -1.95 -5.35 -15.16
CA VAL A 77 -1.59 -4.08 -14.54
C VAL A 77 -2.76 -3.10 -14.59
N THR A 78 -3.20 -2.65 -13.41
CA THR A 78 -3.92 -1.38 -13.30
C THR A 78 -2.89 -0.27 -13.43
N MET A 79 -2.78 0.28 -14.64
CA MET A 79 -1.74 1.24 -14.99
C MET A 79 -2.12 2.62 -14.47
N GLY A 80 -1.34 3.12 -13.52
CA GLY A 80 -1.49 4.49 -13.05
C GLY A 80 -1.09 5.50 -14.11
N ILE A 81 -1.83 6.60 -14.19
CA ILE A 81 -1.51 7.78 -14.97
C ILE A 81 -1.26 8.90 -13.97
N ASP A 82 -0.08 9.52 -14.02
CA ASP A 82 0.18 10.68 -13.16
C ASP A 82 -0.68 11.85 -13.63
N VAL A 83 -1.47 12.39 -12.72
CA VAL A 83 -2.36 13.53 -12.94
C VAL A 83 -2.00 14.53 -11.85
N ALA A 84 -1.73 15.78 -12.26
CA ALA A 84 -1.19 16.78 -11.37
C ALA A 84 -2.14 17.08 -10.21
N ARG A 85 -1.57 17.25 -9.02
CA ARG A 85 -2.33 17.45 -7.78
C ARG A 85 -2.34 18.93 -7.43
N GLU A 86 -3.49 19.43 -6.96
CA GLU A 86 -3.59 20.80 -6.48
C GLU A 86 -2.64 21.06 -5.30
N ARG A 87 -2.45 20.06 -4.41
CA ARG A 87 -1.51 20.13 -3.29
C ARG A 87 -0.04 20.33 -3.71
N HIS A 88 0.29 20.08 -4.98
CA HIS A 88 1.61 20.31 -5.57
C HIS A 88 1.67 21.62 -6.37
N GLY A 89 0.64 22.47 -6.27
CA GLY A 89 0.56 23.80 -6.89
C GLY A 89 -0.11 23.83 -8.27
N PHE A 90 -0.71 22.73 -8.73
CA PHE A 90 -1.40 22.71 -10.02
C PHE A 90 -2.76 23.43 -9.94
N ASP A 91 -2.97 24.45 -10.78
CA ASP A 91 -4.22 25.19 -10.84
C ASP A 91 -5.14 24.65 -11.95
N TYR A 92 -6.23 23.98 -11.55
CA TYR A 92 -7.25 23.49 -12.48
C TYR A 92 -8.11 24.61 -13.11
N ASN A 93 -7.87 25.88 -12.79
CA ASN A 93 -8.40 27.01 -13.55
C ASN A 93 -7.50 27.44 -14.73
N ASP A 94 -6.25 27.00 -14.77
CA ASP A 94 -5.38 27.23 -15.93
C ASP A 94 -5.72 26.22 -17.03
N GLU A 95 -6.60 26.62 -17.94
CA GLU A 95 -7.03 25.79 -19.07
C GLU A 95 -5.88 25.37 -19.98
N LYS A 96 -4.80 26.16 -20.08
CA LYS A 96 -3.63 25.78 -20.90
C LYS A 96 -2.84 24.66 -20.21
N ALA A 97 -2.65 24.76 -18.89
CA ALA A 97 -1.99 23.70 -18.12
C ALA A 97 -2.80 22.40 -18.13
N VAL A 98 -4.12 22.49 -17.93
CA VAL A 98 -5.04 21.33 -18.01
C VAL A 98 -4.98 20.69 -19.39
N LYS A 99 -5.02 21.49 -20.46
CA LYS A 99 -4.91 20.97 -21.84
C LYS A 99 -3.55 20.33 -22.10
N ALA A 100 -2.45 20.93 -21.64
CA ALA A 100 -1.12 20.36 -21.82
C ALA A 100 -0.98 19.00 -21.11
N GLN A 101 -1.54 18.87 -19.89
CA GLN A 101 -1.62 17.60 -19.18
C GLN A 101 -2.43 16.56 -19.97
N TYR A 102 -3.61 16.93 -20.47
CA TYR A 102 -4.45 16.06 -21.28
C TYR A 102 -3.72 15.53 -22.51
N GLU A 103 -3.05 16.40 -23.28
CA GLU A 103 -2.30 16.01 -24.49
C GLU A 103 -1.08 15.12 -24.17
N ARG A 104 -0.42 15.33 -23.02
CA ARG A 104 0.63 14.42 -22.55
C ARG A 104 0.04 13.03 -22.28
N ILE A 105 -1.03 12.96 -21.49
CA ILE A 105 -1.67 11.70 -21.11
C ILE A 105 -2.18 10.94 -22.33
N LYS A 106 -2.77 11.64 -23.32
CA LYS A 106 -3.21 11.02 -24.57
C LYS A 106 -2.08 10.28 -25.30
N LYS A 107 -0.87 10.83 -25.30
CA LYS A 107 0.30 10.17 -25.90
C LYS A 107 0.71 8.90 -25.14
N GLU A 108 0.71 8.96 -23.81
CA GLU A 108 1.04 7.81 -22.95
C GLU A 108 0.03 6.67 -23.14
N VAL A 109 -1.26 6.99 -23.26
CA VAL A 109 -2.32 5.99 -23.51
C VAL A 109 -2.15 5.38 -24.90
N LEU A 110 -1.92 6.19 -25.94
CA LEU A 110 -1.69 5.69 -27.31
C LEU A 110 -0.51 4.72 -27.39
N GLU A 111 0.53 4.92 -26.59
CA GLU A 111 1.72 4.07 -26.57
C GLU A 111 1.46 2.69 -25.94
N LEU A 112 0.56 2.61 -24.94
CA LEU A 112 0.44 1.41 -24.09
C LEU A 112 -0.90 0.66 -24.25
N LYS A 113 -1.94 1.30 -24.83
CA LYS A 113 -3.30 0.76 -24.91
C LYS A 113 -3.43 -0.65 -25.51
N ASP A 114 -2.52 -1.01 -26.42
CA ASP A 114 -2.58 -2.29 -27.13
C ASP A 114 -1.82 -3.41 -26.39
N HIS A 115 -1.28 -3.13 -25.20
CA HIS A 115 -0.46 -4.08 -24.46
C HIS A 115 -1.32 -5.18 -23.80
N PRO A 116 -1.01 -6.48 -23.98
CA PRO A 116 -1.84 -7.60 -23.49
C PRO A 116 -1.91 -7.76 -21.97
N ALA A 117 -1.05 -7.08 -21.22
CA ALA A 117 -1.04 -7.10 -19.75
C ALA A 117 -1.72 -5.88 -19.11
N LEU A 118 -2.25 -4.95 -19.91
CA LEU A 118 -3.00 -3.82 -19.37
C LEU A 118 -4.38 -4.30 -18.88
N LEU A 119 -4.81 -3.82 -17.72
CA LEU A 119 -6.08 -4.20 -17.09
C LEU A 119 -7.06 -3.02 -17.03
N ILE A 120 -6.65 -1.96 -16.35
CA ILE A 120 -7.47 -0.76 -16.06
C ILE A 120 -6.53 0.45 -16.15
N TRP A 121 -7.05 1.58 -16.62
CA TRP A 121 -6.39 2.88 -16.51
C TRP A 121 -6.78 3.59 -15.22
N ALA A 122 -5.82 3.80 -14.30
CA ALA A 122 -6.05 4.56 -13.08
C ALA A 122 -5.63 6.02 -13.26
N ILE A 123 -6.61 6.89 -13.50
CA ILE A 123 -6.45 8.32 -13.79
C ILE A 123 -6.20 9.08 -12.48
N GLY A 124 -4.93 9.38 -12.23
CA GLY A 124 -4.48 10.10 -11.06
C GLY A 124 -4.45 9.26 -9.79
N ASN A 125 -3.92 9.86 -8.72
CA ASN A 125 -3.89 9.25 -7.40
C ASN A 125 -4.15 10.31 -6.33
N GLU A 126 -5.20 10.07 -5.52
CA GLU A 126 -5.55 10.90 -4.37
C GLU A 126 -5.72 12.39 -4.74
N LEU A 127 -6.38 12.66 -5.86
CA LEU A 127 -6.58 14.02 -6.36
C LEU A 127 -7.45 14.88 -5.41
N ASN A 128 -8.19 14.24 -4.51
CA ASN A 128 -8.97 14.88 -3.45
C ASN A 128 -8.12 15.29 -2.23
N LEU A 129 -6.92 14.73 -2.05
CA LEU A 129 -6.12 14.96 -0.86
C LEU A 129 -5.63 16.41 -0.81
N ARG A 130 -6.14 17.17 0.18
CA ARG A 130 -5.87 18.61 0.34
C ARG A 130 -6.27 19.46 -0.88
N ALA A 131 -7.23 18.97 -1.68
CA ALA A 131 -7.75 19.71 -2.82
C ALA A 131 -9.05 20.43 -2.47
N THR A 132 -9.29 21.55 -3.11
CA THR A 132 -10.50 22.38 -3.00
C THR A 132 -11.13 22.70 -4.35
N ASN A 133 -10.37 22.63 -5.45
CA ASN A 133 -10.88 22.95 -6.77
C ASN A 133 -11.60 21.76 -7.40
N PRO A 134 -12.95 21.78 -7.55
CA PRO A 134 -13.69 20.64 -8.06
C PRO A 134 -13.49 20.41 -9.57
N LYS A 135 -12.85 21.33 -10.30
CA LYS A 135 -12.53 21.16 -11.73
C LYS A 135 -11.56 20.01 -12.00
N VAL A 136 -10.84 19.53 -10.98
CA VAL A 136 -10.04 18.30 -11.08
C VAL A 136 -10.87 17.13 -11.59
N TRP A 137 -12.11 16.99 -11.13
CA TRP A 137 -13.00 15.89 -11.53
C TRP A 137 -13.50 16.04 -12.97
N ASN A 138 -13.68 17.27 -13.45
CA ASN A 138 -13.96 17.51 -14.86
C ASN A 138 -12.76 17.06 -15.72
N ALA A 139 -11.54 17.39 -15.31
CA ALA A 139 -10.33 16.96 -16.03
C ALA A 139 -10.17 15.43 -16.04
N VAL A 140 -10.43 14.75 -14.91
CA VAL A 140 -10.46 13.28 -14.86
C VAL A 140 -11.51 12.72 -15.83
N ASN A 141 -12.70 13.30 -15.87
CA ASN A 141 -13.76 12.89 -16.78
C ASN A 141 -13.37 13.04 -18.25
N ASP A 142 -12.73 14.15 -18.60
CA ASP A 142 -12.31 14.41 -19.98
C ASP A 142 -11.20 13.43 -20.39
N ILE A 143 -10.28 13.10 -19.48
CA ILE A 143 -9.26 12.06 -19.69
C ILE A 143 -9.94 10.68 -19.87
N SER A 144 -10.94 10.34 -19.06
CA SER A 144 -11.71 9.09 -19.17
C SER A 144 -12.34 8.95 -20.55
N LYS A 145 -13.06 9.98 -21.01
CA LYS A 145 -13.70 10.00 -22.33
C LYS A 145 -12.70 9.82 -23.46
N MET A 146 -11.57 10.50 -23.34
CA MET A 146 -10.48 10.39 -24.30
C MET A 146 -9.94 8.97 -24.37
N ILE A 147 -9.72 8.32 -23.22
CA ILE A 147 -9.26 6.93 -23.16
C ILE A 147 -10.29 6.02 -23.85
N HIS A 148 -11.57 6.13 -23.51
CA HIS A 148 -12.61 5.31 -24.14
C HIS A 148 -12.72 5.50 -25.67
N GLU A 149 -12.40 6.70 -26.19
CA GLU A 149 -12.36 6.96 -27.63
C GLU A 149 -11.21 6.21 -28.33
N ILE A 150 -10.02 6.17 -27.71
CA ILE A 150 -8.80 5.64 -28.35
C ILE A 150 -8.46 4.20 -27.93
N ASP A 151 -8.93 3.76 -26.78
CA ASP A 151 -8.75 2.45 -26.16
C ASP A 151 -10.11 1.91 -25.68
N PRO A 152 -10.90 1.32 -26.58
CA PRO A 152 -12.20 0.75 -26.22
C PRO A 152 -12.08 -0.59 -25.45
N ASN A 153 -10.86 -1.07 -25.17
CA ASN A 153 -10.63 -2.37 -24.58
C ASN A 153 -10.50 -2.33 -23.05
N HIS A 154 -10.12 -1.20 -22.47
CA HIS A 154 -9.80 -1.12 -21.05
C HIS A 154 -10.65 -0.06 -20.33
N PRO A 155 -11.25 -0.39 -19.18
CA PRO A 155 -12.00 0.56 -18.38
C PRO A 155 -11.05 1.53 -17.66
N THR A 156 -11.65 2.60 -17.16
CA THR A 156 -11.00 3.68 -16.42
C THR A 156 -11.48 3.74 -14.97
N THR A 157 -10.63 4.29 -14.11
CA THR A 157 -10.95 4.57 -12.72
C THR A 157 -10.17 5.78 -12.21
N THR A 158 -10.54 6.32 -11.05
CA THR A 158 -9.76 7.34 -10.33
C THR A 158 -9.78 7.05 -8.83
N THR A 159 -8.65 7.26 -8.15
CA THR A 159 -8.50 6.88 -6.73
C THR A 159 -8.77 8.04 -5.79
N LEU A 160 -9.57 7.77 -4.75
CA LEU A 160 -9.84 8.68 -3.66
C LEU A 160 -9.01 8.33 -2.42
N ALA A 161 -8.38 9.34 -1.81
CA ALA A 161 -7.84 9.28 -0.46
C ALA A 161 -9.01 9.23 0.54
N GLY A 162 -9.30 8.07 1.09
CA GLY A 162 -10.51 7.87 1.89
C GLY A 162 -11.80 7.98 1.07
N MET A 163 -12.92 8.27 1.76
CA MET A 163 -14.22 8.44 1.13
C MET A 163 -15.08 9.41 1.95
N SER A 164 -15.70 10.39 1.28
CA SER A 164 -16.65 11.34 1.86
C SER A 164 -17.90 11.44 0.99
N GLN A 165 -19.01 11.92 1.55
CA GLN A 165 -20.24 12.16 0.78
C GLN A 165 -20.01 13.16 -0.36
N GLN A 166 -19.23 14.21 -0.08
CA GLN A 166 -18.91 15.24 -1.06
C GLN A 166 -18.13 14.67 -2.25
N GLU A 167 -17.17 13.79 -1.99
CA GLU A 167 -16.34 13.22 -3.06
C GLU A 167 -17.17 12.27 -3.93
N ILE A 168 -18.04 11.48 -3.32
CA ILE A 168 -18.99 10.63 -4.07
C ILE A 168 -19.94 11.49 -4.93
N GLN A 169 -20.39 12.64 -4.42
CA GLN A 169 -21.22 13.57 -5.20
C GLN A 169 -20.43 14.16 -6.37
N TYR A 170 -19.19 14.61 -6.16
CA TYR A 170 -18.35 15.11 -7.23
C TYR A 170 -18.09 14.07 -8.32
N ILE A 171 -17.79 12.83 -7.95
CA ILE A 171 -17.60 11.76 -8.93
C ILE A 171 -18.87 11.58 -9.77
N LYS A 172 -20.05 11.48 -9.14
CA LYS A 172 -21.32 11.31 -9.87
C LYS A 172 -21.66 12.48 -10.80
N GLU A 173 -21.40 13.71 -10.36
CA GLU A 173 -21.82 14.91 -11.10
C GLU A 173 -20.81 15.35 -12.16
N ARG A 174 -19.51 15.18 -11.89
CA ARG A 174 -18.42 15.76 -12.68
C ARG A 174 -17.58 14.72 -13.39
N CYS A 175 -17.61 13.48 -12.92
CA CYS A 175 -16.84 12.38 -13.45
C CYS A 175 -17.71 11.14 -13.79
N PRO A 176 -18.87 11.29 -14.47
CA PRO A 176 -19.74 10.16 -14.75
C PRO A 176 -19.18 9.17 -15.77
N ASP A 177 -18.10 9.50 -16.47
CA ASP A 177 -17.52 8.62 -17.50
C ASP A 177 -16.66 7.48 -16.92
N ILE A 178 -16.20 7.56 -15.66
CA ILE A 178 -15.39 6.49 -15.09
C ILE A 178 -16.23 5.22 -14.87
N ASP A 179 -15.64 4.06 -15.16
CA ASP A 179 -16.36 2.77 -15.05
C ASP A 179 -16.40 2.25 -13.61
N ILE A 180 -15.35 2.53 -12.84
CA ILE A 180 -15.12 1.94 -11.52
C ILE A 180 -14.73 3.03 -10.53
N LEU A 181 -15.36 3.04 -9.35
CA LEU A 181 -14.89 3.85 -8.22
C LEU A 181 -13.67 3.19 -7.56
N SER A 182 -12.58 3.92 -7.39
CA SER A 182 -11.42 3.43 -6.63
C SER A 182 -11.26 4.18 -5.32
N VAL A 183 -11.05 3.45 -4.23
CA VAL A 183 -10.89 4.02 -2.89
C VAL A 183 -9.62 3.51 -2.23
N GLN A 184 -9.02 4.35 -1.39
CA GLN A 184 -7.86 4.02 -0.59
C GLN A 184 -8.21 4.17 0.88
N LEU A 185 -8.22 3.06 1.61
CA LEU A 185 -8.64 3.00 3.00
C LEU A 185 -7.75 2.03 3.78
N TYR A 186 -7.29 2.49 4.94
CA TYR A 186 -6.34 1.78 5.79
C TYR A 186 -7.03 1.16 7.00
N GLY A 187 -6.83 1.67 8.21
CA GLY A 187 -7.51 1.18 9.42
C GLY A 187 -9.04 1.27 9.32
N SER A 188 -9.52 2.39 8.81
CA SER A 188 -10.94 2.68 8.62
C SER A 188 -11.65 1.88 7.53
N ILE A 189 -10.97 1.02 6.74
CA ILE A 189 -11.59 0.23 5.66
C ILE A 189 -12.76 -0.64 6.13
N VAL A 190 -12.76 -1.07 7.39
CA VAL A 190 -13.88 -1.84 7.97
C VAL A 190 -15.23 -1.10 7.93
N LYS A 191 -15.21 0.23 7.72
CA LYS A 191 -16.42 1.06 7.56
C LYS A 191 -16.89 1.16 6.11
N LEU A 192 -16.08 0.74 5.13
CA LEU A 192 -16.34 0.92 3.70
C LEU A 192 -17.73 0.43 3.25
N PRO A 193 -18.20 -0.78 3.62
CA PRO A 193 -19.53 -1.23 3.20
C PRO A 193 -20.66 -0.29 3.65
N LYS A 194 -20.54 0.27 4.85
CA LYS A 194 -21.49 1.25 5.38
C LYS A 194 -21.38 2.59 4.66
N LEU A 195 -20.16 3.08 4.42
CA LEU A 195 -19.94 4.36 3.73
C LEU A 195 -20.49 4.35 2.30
N LEU A 196 -20.27 3.28 1.54
CA LEU A 196 -20.83 3.12 0.19
C LEU A 196 -22.36 3.24 0.19
N LYS A 197 -23.02 2.57 1.13
CA LYS A 197 -24.48 2.62 1.29
C LYS A 197 -24.95 4.02 1.71
N ASP A 198 -24.32 4.60 2.74
CA ASP A 198 -24.72 5.90 3.30
C ASP A 198 -24.53 7.04 2.28
N PHE A 199 -23.48 6.97 1.45
CA PHE A 199 -23.21 7.95 0.39
C PHE A 199 -23.89 7.60 -0.95
N GLY A 200 -24.66 6.49 -0.95
CA GLY A 200 -25.50 6.07 -2.06
C GLY A 200 -24.74 5.70 -3.33
N TRP A 201 -23.50 5.21 -3.23
CA TRP A 201 -22.82 4.61 -4.39
C TRP A 201 -23.49 3.28 -4.72
N LYS A 202 -23.76 3.07 -6.02
CA LYS A 202 -24.44 1.86 -6.52
C LYS A 202 -23.63 1.12 -7.59
N GLY A 203 -22.53 1.72 -8.05
CA GLY A 203 -21.69 1.15 -9.10
C GLY A 203 -20.65 0.18 -8.54
N PRO A 204 -19.84 -0.43 -9.41
CA PRO A 204 -18.72 -1.24 -8.97
C PRO A 204 -17.66 -0.38 -8.28
N TYR A 205 -16.84 -1.04 -7.45
CA TYR A 205 -15.66 -0.41 -6.88
C TYR A 205 -14.49 -1.38 -6.75
N ILE A 206 -13.29 -0.82 -6.64
CA ILE A 206 -12.08 -1.51 -6.20
C ILE A 206 -11.43 -0.79 -5.03
N VAL A 207 -10.81 -1.54 -4.14
CA VAL A 207 -9.99 -0.97 -3.07
C VAL A 207 -8.55 -0.90 -3.58
N THR A 208 -8.12 0.26 -4.08
CA THR A 208 -6.83 0.45 -4.74
C THR A 208 -5.63 0.55 -3.82
N GLU A 209 -5.86 0.85 -2.54
CA GLU A 209 -4.84 0.73 -1.48
C GLU A 209 -5.54 0.38 -0.18
N TRP A 210 -5.04 -0.66 0.46
CA TRP A 210 -5.41 -1.06 1.82
C TRP A 210 -4.25 -1.86 2.41
N GLY A 211 -4.10 -1.84 3.73
CA GLY A 211 -2.97 -2.53 4.35
C GLY A 211 -2.85 -2.17 5.80
N ALA A 212 -1.67 -1.70 6.22
CA ALA A 212 -1.37 -1.33 7.60
C ALA A 212 -2.24 -0.16 8.10
N THR A 213 -2.39 -0.03 9.41
CA THR A 213 -3.08 1.12 10.02
C THR A 213 -2.34 2.41 9.67
N GLY A 214 -3.04 3.44 9.21
CA GLY A 214 -2.44 4.73 8.89
C GLY A 214 -1.79 5.34 10.12
N HIS A 215 -0.65 6.00 9.95
CA HIS A 215 0.09 6.63 11.06
C HIS A 215 -0.67 7.76 11.76
N TRP A 216 -1.74 8.26 11.14
CA TRP A 216 -2.68 9.21 11.72
C TRP A 216 -3.82 8.56 12.50
N GLU A 217 -3.98 7.22 12.41
CA GLU A 217 -5.03 6.44 13.06
C GLU A 217 -4.56 5.75 14.35
N VAL A 218 -3.25 5.79 14.65
CA VAL A 218 -2.66 5.11 15.81
C VAL A 218 -2.47 6.04 17.01
N PRO A 219 -2.38 5.50 18.25
CA PRO A 219 -1.95 6.25 19.42
C PRO A 219 -0.55 6.85 19.24
N LYS A 220 -0.25 7.89 20.03
CA LYS A 220 1.04 8.58 20.00
C LYS A 220 1.65 8.63 21.39
N THR A 221 2.98 8.67 21.47
CA THR A 221 3.72 8.91 22.73
C THR A 221 3.48 10.32 23.26
N SER A 222 3.96 10.62 24.47
CA SER A 222 3.89 11.97 25.06
C SER A 222 4.65 13.05 24.26
N TRP A 223 5.52 12.66 23.32
CA TRP A 223 6.22 13.57 22.39
C TRP A 223 5.71 13.45 20.94
N ASN A 224 4.48 12.97 20.76
CA ASN A 224 3.77 12.86 19.48
C ASN A 224 4.35 11.87 18.45
N ALA A 225 5.25 10.97 18.84
CA ALA A 225 5.69 9.90 17.95
C ALA A 225 4.58 8.85 17.79
N PRO A 226 4.15 8.50 16.56
CA PRO A 226 3.09 7.53 16.35
C PRO A 226 3.57 6.11 16.70
N ILE A 227 2.74 5.35 17.40
CA ILE A 227 3.06 4.00 17.86
C ILE A 227 2.70 3.02 16.74
N GLU A 228 3.72 2.36 16.20
CA GLU A 228 3.57 1.43 15.09
C GLU A 228 3.13 0.05 15.62
N GLU A 229 2.19 -0.59 14.92
CA GLU A 229 1.84 -1.98 15.17
C GLU A 229 3.00 -2.91 14.80
N ASN A 230 3.25 -3.94 15.61
CA ASN A 230 4.20 -4.98 15.20
C ASN A 230 3.64 -5.84 14.05
N SER A 231 4.52 -6.57 13.37
CA SER A 231 4.18 -7.42 12.22
C SER A 231 3.02 -8.40 12.46
N THR A 232 2.91 -8.99 13.65
CA THR A 232 1.82 -9.91 14.01
C THR A 232 0.48 -9.20 14.16
N VAL A 233 0.47 -8.03 14.80
CA VAL A 233 -0.74 -7.20 14.90
C VAL A 233 -1.16 -6.71 13.51
N LYS A 234 -0.21 -6.28 12.68
CA LYS A 234 -0.46 -5.91 11.29
C LYS A 234 -1.09 -7.06 10.52
N ALA A 235 -0.48 -8.25 10.52
CA ALA A 235 -0.99 -9.41 9.80
C ALA A 235 -2.44 -9.76 10.20
N GLY A 236 -2.73 -9.79 11.50
CA GLY A 236 -4.10 -10.00 12.00
C GLY A 236 -5.08 -8.93 11.51
N ASN A 237 -4.65 -7.66 11.45
CA ASN A 237 -5.44 -6.56 10.90
C ASN A 237 -5.68 -6.71 9.40
N TYR A 238 -4.70 -7.16 8.60
CA TYR A 238 -4.88 -7.41 7.17
C TYR A 238 -5.95 -8.48 6.92
N LEU A 239 -5.86 -9.62 7.61
CA LEU A 239 -6.83 -10.71 7.50
C LEU A 239 -8.24 -10.23 7.80
N LYS A 240 -8.41 -9.54 8.94
CA LYS A 240 -9.68 -8.97 9.37
C LYS A 240 -10.25 -7.97 8.36
N ARG A 241 -9.42 -7.05 7.86
CA ARG A 241 -9.84 -5.99 6.93
C ARG A 241 -10.32 -6.58 5.61
N TYR A 242 -9.60 -7.55 5.06
CA TYR A 242 -9.98 -8.23 3.85
C TYR A 242 -11.33 -8.92 3.98
N GLN A 243 -11.51 -9.72 5.04
CA GLN A 243 -12.75 -10.47 5.28
C GLN A 243 -13.96 -9.55 5.48
N ILE A 244 -13.79 -8.45 6.23
CA ILE A 244 -14.90 -7.55 6.56
C ILE A 244 -15.29 -6.66 5.38
N ALA A 245 -14.33 -6.12 4.64
CA ALA A 245 -14.58 -5.01 3.71
C ALA A 245 -14.40 -5.33 2.23
N ILE A 246 -13.69 -6.42 1.90
CA ILE A 246 -13.37 -6.79 0.52
C ILE A 246 -14.09 -8.09 0.15
N GLU A 247 -13.81 -9.20 0.85
CA GLU A 247 -14.38 -10.52 0.55
C GLU A 247 -15.90 -10.58 0.79
N SER A 248 -16.41 -9.79 1.74
CA SER A 248 -17.83 -9.79 2.12
C SER A 248 -18.75 -9.19 1.05
N ASP A 249 -18.27 -8.25 0.23
CA ASP A 249 -19.08 -7.61 -0.81
C ASP A 249 -18.93 -8.35 -2.14
N THR A 250 -19.81 -9.33 -2.33
CA THR A 250 -19.90 -10.11 -3.59
C THR A 250 -20.79 -9.46 -4.65
N THR A 251 -21.20 -8.20 -4.43
CA THR A 251 -22.14 -7.47 -5.30
C THR A 251 -21.46 -6.35 -6.08
N GLN A 252 -20.65 -5.50 -5.43
CA GLN A 252 -20.03 -4.33 -6.07
C GLN A 252 -18.49 -4.39 -6.09
N CYS A 253 -17.87 -5.13 -5.18
CA CYS A 253 -16.41 -5.15 -5.09
C CYS A 253 -15.81 -6.04 -6.20
N LEU A 254 -14.95 -5.45 -7.03
CA LEU A 254 -14.23 -6.17 -8.09
C LEU A 254 -12.87 -6.72 -7.62
N GLY A 255 -12.52 -6.47 -6.35
CA GLY A 255 -11.29 -6.89 -5.70
C GLY A 255 -10.46 -5.71 -5.19
N SER A 256 -9.17 -5.96 -4.99
CA SER A 256 -8.34 -5.02 -4.22
C SER A 256 -6.85 -5.12 -4.50
N TYR A 257 -6.12 -4.04 -4.18
CA TYR A 257 -4.68 -3.92 -4.22
C TYR A 257 -4.11 -3.67 -2.82
N VAL A 258 -3.50 -4.70 -2.22
CA VAL A 258 -2.83 -4.57 -0.92
C VAL A 258 -1.59 -3.66 -1.01
N PHE A 259 -1.34 -2.83 0.00
CA PHE A 259 -0.29 -1.82 -0.02
C PHE A 259 0.58 -1.86 1.25
N LEU A 260 1.91 -1.82 1.15
CA LEU A 260 2.76 -1.78 -0.06
C LEU A 260 3.45 -3.13 -0.29
N TRP A 261 3.28 -3.74 -1.47
CA TRP A 261 4.01 -4.96 -1.83
C TRP A 261 5.44 -4.64 -2.24
N GLY A 262 6.24 -4.42 -1.21
CA GLY A 262 7.64 -4.03 -1.27
C GLY A 262 8.00 -3.34 0.03
N GLN A 263 8.99 -2.45 -0.05
CA GLN A 263 9.45 -1.65 1.07
C GLN A 263 9.57 -0.19 0.63
N LYS A 264 9.23 0.72 1.54
CA LYS A 264 9.42 2.16 1.39
C LYS A 264 9.57 2.79 2.77
N GLN A 265 10.47 3.75 2.91
CA GLN A 265 10.48 4.65 4.05
C GLN A 265 9.22 5.53 4.04
N GLU A 266 8.38 5.37 5.06
CA GLU A 266 7.21 6.22 5.28
C GLU A 266 6.84 6.20 6.77
N ARG A 267 7.16 7.29 7.47
CA ARG A 267 7.30 7.39 8.92
C ARG A 267 8.39 6.50 9.50
N THR A 268 8.40 5.22 9.18
CA THR A 268 9.44 4.24 9.56
C THR A 268 9.76 3.34 8.37
N PRO A 269 10.89 2.60 8.38
CA PRO A 269 11.21 1.66 7.31
C PRO A 269 10.27 0.44 7.26
N THR A 270 9.43 0.25 8.28
CA THR A 270 8.57 -0.93 8.46
C THR A 270 7.08 -0.63 8.41
N TRP A 271 6.65 0.63 8.28
CA TRP A 271 5.26 1.01 8.52
C TRP A 271 4.26 0.30 7.59
N TYR A 272 4.37 0.55 6.28
CA TYR A 272 3.43 0.06 5.26
C TYR A 272 3.98 -1.06 4.40
N GLY A 273 5.30 -1.22 4.33
CA GLY A 273 5.93 -2.28 3.54
C GLY A 273 5.57 -3.66 4.07
N LEU A 274 5.17 -4.55 3.18
CA LEU A 274 5.00 -5.98 3.48
C LEU A 274 6.35 -6.72 3.51
N PHE A 275 7.40 -6.08 3.00
CA PHE A 275 8.77 -6.58 2.96
C PHE A 275 9.69 -5.66 3.75
N LEU A 276 10.74 -6.24 4.32
CA LEU A 276 11.83 -5.49 4.96
C LEU A 276 12.82 -4.94 3.93
N GLU A 277 13.73 -4.06 4.36
CA GLU A 277 14.74 -3.41 3.49
C GLU A 277 15.66 -4.41 2.79
N ASP A 278 15.91 -5.56 3.42
CA ASP A 278 16.72 -6.66 2.88
C ASP A 278 15.92 -7.64 2.02
N GLY A 279 14.61 -7.39 1.83
CA GLY A 279 13.72 -8.20 1.02
C GLY A 279 13.07 -9.38 1.74
N LYS A 280 13.27 -9.55 3.06
CA LYS A 280 12.55 -10.57 3.83
C LYS A 280 11.05 -10.27 3.88
N GLU A 281 10.26 -11.33 3.84
CA GLU A 281 8.81 -11.26 3.95
C GLU A 281 8.38 -11.11 5.41
N THR A 282 7.28 -10.39 5.63
CA THR A 282 6.63 -10.28 6.94
C THR A 282 5.38 -11.14 6.98
N GLU A 283 4.81 -11.37 8.18
CA GLU A 283 3.59 -12.17 8.35
C GLU A 283 2.38 -11.62 7.55
N SER A 284 2.41 -10.35 7.15
CA SER A 284 1.38 -9.81 6.25
C SER A 284 1.42 -10.46 4.85
N VAL A 285 2.58 -10.90 4.37
CA VAL A 285 2.71 -11.68 3.13
C VAL A 285 2.09 -13.07 3.28
N ASP A 286 2.30 -13.74 4.42
CA ASP A 286 1.67 -15.03 4.71
C ASP A 286 0.15 -14.95 4.72
N VAL A 287 -0.39 -13.86 5.29
CA VAL A 287 -1.83 -13.59 5.26
C VAL A 287 -2.33 -13.40 3.83
N MET A 288 -1.60 -12.66 2.99
CA MET A 288 -1.99 -12.51 1.58
C MET A 288 -1.91 -13.84 0.83
N HIS A 289 -0.88 -14.65 1.09
CA HIS A 289 -0.77 -16.01 0.58
C HIS A 289 -2.01 -16.82 0.95
N TYR A 290 -2.40 -16.82 2.23
CA TYR A 290 -3.59 -17.52 2.70
C TYR A 290 -4.88 -17.00 2.06
N LEU A 291 -5.07 -15.68 1.96
CA LEU A 291 -6.28 -15.10 1.38
C LEU A 291 -6.45 -15.47 -0.10
N TRP A 292 -5.34 -15.54 -0.85
CA TRP A 292 -5.34 -15.84 -2.27
C TRP A 292 -5.39 -17.34 -2.59
N ASN A 293 -4.80 -18.19 -1.75
CA ASN A 293 -4.64 -19.64 -1.96
C ASN A 293 -5.58 -20.51 -1.13
N LYS A 294 -6.14 -19.97 -0.04
CA LYS A 294 -6.92 -20.67 0.99
C LYS A 294 -6.11 -21.71 1.80
N GLU A 295 -4.79 -21.64 1.73
CA GLU A 295 -3.83 -22.41 2.51
C GLU A 295 -2.70 -21.50 3.00
N TRP A 296 -2.15 -21.78 4.18
CA TRP A 296 -0.98 -21.04 4.67
C TRP A 296 0.29 -21.47 3.92
N PRO A 297 1.31 -20.59 3.83
CA PRO A 297 2.60 -21.02 3.30
C PRO A 297 3.20 -22.12 4.17
N ILE A 298 4.07 -22.94 3.57
CA ILE A 298 4.70 -24.09 4.24
C ILE A 298 5.55 -23.64 5.43
N ASN A 299 6.28 -22.53 5.26
CA ASN A 299 7.03 -21.86 6.32
C ASN A 299 6.31 -20.56 6.64
N ARG A 300 6.05 -20.31 7.92
CA ARG A 300 5.29 -19.15 8.38
C ARG A 300 6.19 -18.22 9.16
N THR A 301 6.01 -16.93 8.91
CA THR A 301 6.79 -15.89 9.56
C THR A 301 6.65 -15.99 11.08
N PRO A 302 7.76 -15.87 11.85
CA PRO A 302 7.70 -15.84 13.30
C PRO A 302 6.77 -14.74 13.82
N GLN A 303 6.14 -14.99 14.97
CA GLN A 303 5.22 -14.06 15.61
C GLN A 303 5.81 -13.38 16.83
N ILE A 304 5.50 -12.10 17.01
CA ILE A 304 5.86 -11.34 18.21
C ILE A 304 4.79 -11.53 19.28
N LYS A 305 5.19 -12.06 20.44
CA LYS A 305 4.32 -12.18 21.62
C LYS A 305 4.38 -10.95 22.51
N SER A 306 5.58 -10.41 22.71
CA SER A 306 5.80 -9.22 23.52
C SER A 306 7.09 -8.52 23.13
N PHE A 307 7.14 -7.21 23.37
CA PHE A 307 8.34 -6.40 23.22
C PHE A 307 8.35 -5.29 24.27
N TYR A 308 9.45 -5.17 25.02
CA TYR A 308 9.61 -4.21 26.11
C TYR A 308 10.95 -3.48 26.05
N ILE A 309 10.99 -2.26 26.60
CA ILE A 309 12.21 -1.55 27.00
C ILE A 309 12.06 -1.19 28.47
N ASN A 310 12.96 -1.68 29.34
CA ASN A 310 12.91 -1.51 30.80
C ASN A 310 11.50 -1.79 31.35
N ASP A 311 10.96 -2.97 31.03
CA ASP A 311 9.61 -3.45 31.41
C ASP A 311 8.43 -2.61 30.90
N LYS A 312 8.65 -1.72 29.94
CA LYS A 312 7.63 -0.82 29.38
C LYS A 312 7.37 -1.10 27.91
N THR A 313 6.13 -0.92 27.49
CA THR A 313 5.72 -0.98 26.09
C THR A 313 5.82 0.39 25.43
N ALA A 314 5.59 0.44 24.11
CA ALA A 314 5.49 1.72 23.38
C ALA A 314 4.40 2.66 23.92
N TYR A 315 3.34 2.12 24.52
CA TYR A 315 2.21 2.88 25.05
C TYR A 315 2.53 3.63 26.34
N ASP A 316 3.62 3.26 27.02
CA ASP A 316 4.05 3.86 28.28
C ASP A 316 4.92 5.11 28.08
N SER A 317 5.18 5.51 26.84
CA SER A 317 6.05 6.65 26.48
C SER A 317 7.43 6.56 27.16
N VAL A 318 8.21 5.56 26.77
CA VAL A 318 9.49 5.21 27.39
C VAL A 318 10.45 6.41 27.47
N LYS A 319 10.84 6.79 28.68
CA LYS A 319 11.85 7.84 28.97
C LYS A 319 13.03 7.22 29.68
N ILE A 320 14.23 7.53 29.20
CA ILE A 320 15.50 6.93 29.62
C ILE A 320 16.44 8.05 30.07
N SER A 321 17.21 7.79 31.13
CA SER A 321 18.26 8.70 31.59
C SER A 321 19.50 8.58 30.71
N PRO A 322 20.22 9.68 30.42
CA PRO A 322 21.50 9.61 29.72
C PRO A 322 22.47 8.64 30.39
N GLN A 323 23.23 7.91 29.57
CA GLN A 323 24.29 6.99 30.02
C GLN A 323 23.82 5.87 30.98
N SER A 324 22.51 5.62 31.10
CA SER A 324 22.02 4.42 31.80
C SER A 324 22.12 3.20 30.89
N THR A 325 22.27 2.02 31.49
CA THR A 325 22.00 0.76 30.79
C THR A 325 20.51 0.66 30.47
N VAL A 326 20.19 0.23 29.26
CA VAL A 326 18.85 0.00 28.76
C VAL A 326 18.73 -1.48 28.40
N THR A 327 17.67 -2.12 28.86
CA THR A 327 17.37 -3.52 28.55
C THR A 327 16.12 -3.57 27.68
N ALA A 328 16.23 -4.19 26.51
CA ALA A 328 15.14 -4.44 25.60
C ALA A 328 14.94 -5.94 25.42
N GLU A 329 13.70 -6.41 25.49
CA GLU A 329 13.36 -7.82 25.50
C GLU A 329 12.21 -8.10 24.55
N VAL A 330 12.42 -8.98 23.58
CA VAL A 330 11.39 -9.47 22.66
C VAL A 330 11.15 -10.96 22.88
N THR A 331 9.89 -11.38 22.84
CA THR A 331 9.51 -12.79 22.84
C THR A 331 8.89 -13.15 21.50
N ILE A 332 9.47 -14.16 20.85
CA ILE A 332 9.05 -14.65 19.53
C ILE A 332 8.51 -16.07 19.67
N THR A 333 7.53 -16.41 18.84
CA THR A 333 7.11 -17.80 18.64
C THR A 333 7.18 -18.11 17.15
N ASP A 334 7.76 -19.25 16.84
CA ASP A 334 7.86 -19.77 15.49
C ASP A 334 6.91 -20.96 15.30
N PHE A 335 6.33 -21.12 14.11
CA PHE A 335 5.37 -22.20 13.85
C PHE A 335 6.06 -23.55 13.60
N GLU A 336 7.24 -23.51 12.99
CA GLU A 336 8.05 -24.67 12.61
C GLU A 336 9.07 -25.05 13.70
N ASN A 337 9.23 -24.20 14.72
CA ASN A 337 10.23 -24.27 15.80
C ASN A 337 11.66 -24.06 15.30
N ASP A 338 11.83 -23.20 14.31
CA ASP A 338 13.13 -22.78 13.80
C ASP A 338 13.89 -21.89 14.80
N GLY A 339 15.22 -21.84 14.64
CA GLY A 339 16.07 -20.96 15.43
C GLY A 339 15.93 -19.50 14.99
N ILE A 340 15.75 -18.59 15.96
CA ILE A 340 15.52 -17.17 15.65
C ILE A 340 16.79 -16.34 15.76
N GLU A 341 17.13 -15.64 14.67
CA GLU A 341 18.16 -14.60 14.63
C GLU A 341 17.55 -13.23 14.93
N TYR A 342 18.14 -12.49 15.87
CA TYR A 342 17.69 -11.16 16.28
C TYR A 342 18.64 -10.08 15.78
N GLN A 343 18.11 -9.15 14.99
CA GLN A 343 18.80 -7.93 14.60
C GLN A 343 18.12 -6.73 15.24
N TRP A 344 18.94 -5.82 15.76
CA TRP A 344 18.50 -4.64 16.49
C TRP A 344 19.03 -3.39 15.80
N GLU A 345 18.19 -2.37 15.71
CA GLU A 345 18.58 -1.08 15.13
C GLU A 345 17.96 0.07 15.92
N VAL A 346 18.74 1.11 16.19
CA VAL A 346 18.19 2.36 16.73
C VAL A 346 18.28 3.43 15.66
N LEU A 347 17.13 4.03 15.36
CA LEU A 347 17.03 5.20 14.50
C LEU A 347 16.68 6.43 15.33
N ARG A 348 17.06 7.61 14.86
CA ARG A 348 16.37 8.84 15.30
C ARG A 348 14.90 8.76 14.90
N GLU A 349 14.02 9.35 15.70
CA GLU A 349 12.63 9.51 15.27
C GLU A 349 12.56 10.40 14.02
N SER A 350 11.74 10.00 13.04
CA SER A 350 11.66 10.67 11.74
C SER A 350 11.22 12.12 11.87
N THR A 351 11.93 13.02 11.18
CA THR A 351 11.61 14.45 11.10
C THR A 351 11.22 14.90 9.70
N ASP A 352 11.61 14.15 8.66
CA ASP A 352 11.16 14.38 7.28
C ASP A 352 9.79 13.70 7.06
N LEU A 353 8.74 14.44 7.40
CA LEU A 353 7.36 13.95 7.35
C LEU A 353 6.63 14.54 6.14
N LYS A 354 6.13 13.69 5.22
CA LYS A 354 5.32 14.08 4.07
C LYS A 354 3.92 13.46 4.11
N ASP A 355 3.09 13.81 3.11
CA ASP A 355 1.71 13.37 2.94
C ASP A 355 1.50 12.67 1.58
N GLY A 356 0.50 11.79 1.49
CA GLY A 356 0.05 11.18 0.23
C GLY A 356 1.09 10.31 -0.46
N GLY A 357 1.89 9.58 0.32
CA GLY A 357 2.91 8.67 -0.20
C GLY A 357 4.10 9.36 -0.87
N ASP A 358 4.31 10.67 -0.66
CA ASP A 358 5.53 11.37 -1.11
C ASP A 358 6.80 10.74 -0.49
N LYS A 359 7.96 10.97 -1.10
CA LYS A 359 9.23 10.39 -0.64
C LYS A 359 9.65 11.03 0.68
N GLU A 360 10.02 10.19 1.63
CA GLU A 360 10.63 10.57 2.91
C GLU A 360 12.06 10.03 2.98
N GLU A 361 12.96 10.81 3.56
CA GLU A 361 14.32 10.35 3.83
C GLU A 361 14.37 9.44 5.06
N ARG A 362 15.16 8.38 4.96
CA ARG A 362 15.37 7.44 6.06
C ARG A 362 16.20 8.11 7.17
N PRO A 363 15.79 8.02 8.45
CA PRO A 363 16.59 8.56 9.54
C PRO A 363 17.96 7.89 9.67
N GLU A 364 18.90 8.64 10.27
CA GLU A 364 20.23 8.15 10.59
C GLU A 364 20.17 7.01 11.63
N THR A 365 20.91 5.94 11.35
CA THR A 365 21.13 4.84 12.31
C THR A 365 22.13 5.24 13.38
N ILE A 366 21.76 5.02 14.64
CA ILE A 366 22.59 5.28 15.81
C ILE A 366 23.41 4.05 16.15
N LYS A 367 24.73 4.21 16.20
CA LYS A 367 25.63 3.16 16.66
C LYS A 367 25.49 2.98 18.17
N LEU A 368 24.97 1.83 18.59
CA LEU A 368 24.85 1.47 19.99
C LEU A 368 26.16 0.94 20.58
N LYS A 369 26.39 1.23 21.86
CA LYS A 369 27.36 0.50 22.68
C LYS A 369 26.63 -0.69 23.32
N ILE A 370 26.65 -1.81 22.62
CA ILE A 370 26.01 -3.06 23.06
C ILE A 370 26.83 -3.66 24.21
N ILE A 371 26.12 -4.07 25.26
CA ILE A 371 26.64 -4.80 26.42
C ILE A 371 26.34 -6.30 26.24
N THR A 372 25.09 -6.62 25.91
CA THR A 372 24.60 -7.99 25.70
C THR A 372 23.66 -8.02 24.50
N ASN A 373 23.74 -9.06 23.67
CA ASN A 373 22.73 -9.36 22.64
C ASN A 373 22.61 -10.88 22.50
N GLN A 374 21.66 -11.48 23.22
CA GLN A 374 21.47 -12.93 23.26
C GLN A 374 20.00 -13.27 23.45
N ASN A 375 19.50 -14.25 22.69
CA ASN A 375 18.17 -14.86 22.88
C ASN A 375 17.01 -13.85 23.02
N GLY A 376 16.96 -12.82 22.16
CA GLY A 376 15.89 -11.81 22.19
C GLY A 376 16.06 -10.73 23.27
N VAL A 377 17.18 -10.72 24.00
CA VAL A 377 17.53 -9.69 24.98
C VAL A 377 18.70 -8.84 24.46
N LEU A 378 18.48 -7.53 24.39
CA LEU A 378 19.49 -6.53 24.06
C LEU A 378 19.72 -5.62 25.27
N GLU A 379 20.95 -5.55 25.74
CA GLU A 379 21.40 -4.54 26.69
C GLU A 379 22.37 -3.58 26.01
N PHE A 380 22.14 -2.28 26.16
CA PHE A 380 22.98 -1.25 25.56
C PHE A 380 23.06 0.01 26.43
N LEU A 381 24.09 0.82 26.23
CA LEU A 381 24.18 2.14 26.86
C LEU A 381 23.30 3.14 26.11
N ALA A 382 22.44 3.86 26.84
CA ALA A 382 21.59 4.90 26.27
C ALA A 382 22.42 5.92 25.44
N PRO A 383 21.93 6.32 24.24
CA PRO A 383 22.60 7.34 23.43
C PRO A 383 22.51 8.73 24.09
N GLN A 384 22.99 9.75 23.38
CA GLN A 384 22.82 11.14 23.81
C GLN A 384 21.34 11.55 23.88
N PRO A 385 20.98 12.67 24.56
CA PRO A 385 19.60 13.15 24.62
C PRO A 385 18.95 13.29 23.24
N GLY A 386 17.68 12.90 23.12
CA GLY A 386 16.93 12.94 21.87
C GLY A 386 15.76 11.95 21.80
N HIS A 387 15.04 11.99 20.68
CA HIS A 387 13.96 11.05 20.35
C HIS A 387 14.46 9.98 19.39
N TYR A 388 14.19 8.73 19.74
CA TYR A 388 14.70 7.56 19.05
C TYR A 388 13.63 6.50 18.94
N ARG A 389 13.90 5.49 18.12
CA ARG A 389 13.10 4.29 17.99
C ARG A 389 14.00 3.08 17.89
N LEU A 390 13.78 2.11 18.79
CA LEU A 390 14.45 0.82 18.76
C LEU A 390 13.62 -0.15 17.95
N PHE A 391 14.19 -0.68 16.87
CA PHE A 391 13.63 -1.71 16.03
C PHE A 391 14.24 -3.06 16.40
N VAL A 392 13.43 -4.10 16.26
CA VAL A 392 13.85 -5.49 16.27
C VAL A 392 13.33 -6.19 15.03
N TYR A 393 14.20 -6.99 14.43
CA TYR A 393 13.91 -7.89 13.32
C TYR A 393 14.27 -9.30 13.76
N ALA A 394 13.30 -10.20 13.81
CA ALA A 394 13.46 -11.58 14.26
C ALA A 394 13.24 -12.53 13.07
N SER A 395 14.32 -13.07 12.54
CA SER A 395 14.36 -13.91 11.33
C SER A 395 14.43 -15.38 11.70
N ASP A 396 13.72 -16.24 10.97
CA ASP A 396 13.77 -17.70 11.09
C ASP A 396 14.89 -18.35 10.26
N GLY A 397 15.47 -17.61 9.32
CA GLY A 397 16.49 -18.11 8.38
C GLY A 397 15.91 -18.60 7.05
N ASN A 398 14.59 -18.54 6.86
CA ASN A 398 13.84 -18.94 5.68
C ASN A 398 13.31 -17.72 4.89
N ASN A 399 14.06 -16.61 4.89
CA ASN A 399 13.73 -15.34 4.22
C ASN A 399 12.44 -14.66 4.76
N GLN A 400 12.03 -14.99 5.98
CA GLN A 400 10.92 -14.36 6.68
C GLN A 400 11.40 -13.72 7.99
N ALA A 401 10.75 -12.64 8.39
CA ALA A 401 11.08 -11.97 9.64
C ALA A 401 9.89 -11.25 10.28
N ALA A 402 9.77 -11.41 11.59
CA ALA A 402 8.91 -10.57 12.42
C ALA A 402 9.60 -9.22 12.67
N THR A 403 8.82 -8.14 12.74
CA THR A 403 9.33 -6.82 13.13
C THR A 403 8.46 -6.13 14.17
N ALA A 404 9.10 -5.46 15.12
CA ALA A 404 8.49 -4.53 16.06
C ALA A 404 9.43 -3.35 16.31
N ASN A 405 8.87 -2.27 16.85
CA ASN A 405 9.67 -1.17 17.36
C ASN A 405 9.01 -0.48 18.56
N ILE A 406 9.83 0.21 19.37
CA ILE A 406 9.38 1.04 20.49
C ILE A 406 10.05 2.42 20.36
N PRO A 407 9.27 3.50 20.24
CA PRO A 407 9.80 4.85 20.38
C PRO A 407 10.20 5.12 21.84
N PHE A 408 11.35 5.74 22.03
CA PHE A 408 11.84 6.15 23.34
C PHE A 408 12.51 7.53 23.29
N MET A 409 12.53 8.20 24.44
CA MET A 409 13.22 9.48 24.61
C MET A 409 14.36 9.32 25.61
N VAL A 410 15.53 9.84 25.29
CA VAL A 410 16.61 10.07 26.26
C VAL A 410 16.53 11.52 26.71
N ASN A 411 16.38 11.73 28.03
CA ASN A 411 16.18 13.06 28.62
C ASN A 411 17.43 13.95 28.59
#